data_AF-A0A2C9UCL1-F1
#
_entry.id   AF-A0A2C9UCL1-F1
#
_cell.length_a   1.000
_cell.length_b   1.000
_cell.length_c   1.000
_cell.angle_alpha   90.00
_cell.angle_beta   90.00
_cell.angle_gamma   90.00
#
_symmetry.space_group_name_H-M   'P 1'
#
loop_
_entity.id
_entity.type
_entity.pdbx_description
1 polymer ?
#
loop_
_entity_poly.entity_id
_entity_poly.type
_entity_poly.pdbx_seq_one_letter_code
_entity_poly.pdbx_strand_id
1 'polypeptide(L)'
;MGGKHHGNYINPCLTLRQPWASLLVHGINRVEGRSWPAPVRGRLWIHAAGKVPDAATIKAMEDFYREIYAVNGILDIKFPEHYPVSKLLGHADFPLTRFF
;
A
#
# COMPACT_ATOMS: atom_id res chain seq x y z
N MET A 1 7.28 0.76 -33.89
CA MET A 1 6.20 0.19 -33.05
C MET A 1 6.81 -0.87 -32.14
N GLY A 2 7.15 -0.50 -30.90
CA GLY A 2 7.73 -1.45 -29.94
C GLY A 2 6.64 -2.14 -29.15
N GLY A 3 6.45 -3.44 -29.36
CA GLY A 3 5.52 -4.25 -28.59
C GLY A 3 5.85 -4.15 -27.11
N LYS A 4 4.89 -3.70 -26.29
CA LYS A 4 5.03 -3.67 -24.85
C LYS A 4 5.22 -5.11 -24.37
N HIS A 5 6.42 -5.44 -23.92
CA HIS A 5 6.68 -6.66 -23.17
C HIS A 5 5.74 -6.64 -21.96
N HIS A 6 4.66 -7.42 -22.01
CA HIS A 6 3.98 -7.86 -20.81
C HIS A 6 4.97 -8.80 -20.13
N GLY A 7 5.90 -8.23 -19.35
CA GLY A 7 6.76 -9.02 -18.50
C GLY A 7 5.84 -9.87 -17.63
N ASN A 8 5.86 -11.18 -17.84
CA ASN A 8 5.23 -12.12 -16.94
C ASN A 8 6.01 -12.04 -15.62
N TYR A 9 5.72 -11.03 -14.80
CA TYR A 9 6.30 -10.90 -13.48
C TYR A 9 5.73 -12.04 -12.64
N ILE A 10 6.55 -13.06 -12.40
CA ILE A 10 6.21 -14.16 -11.50
C ILE A 10 6.50 -13.63 -10.09
N ASN A 11 5.45 -13.41 -9.29
CA ASN A 11 5.53 -12.87 -7.92
C ASN A 11 6.28 -11.52 -7.80
N PRO A 12 5.81 -10.46 -8.46
CA PRO A 12 6.43 -9.14 -8.31
C PRO A 12 6.36 -8.66 -6.86
N CYS A 13 7.34 -7.88 -6.44
CA CYS A 13 7.41 -7.26 -5.12
C CYS A 13 7.66 -5.76 -5.22
N LEU A 14 6.88 -4.97 -4.48
CA LEU A 14 7.01 -3.52 -4.38
C LEU A 14 7.49 -3.14 -2.98
N THR A 15 8.53 -2.31 -2.94
CA THR A 15 8.99 -1.71 -1.67
C THR A 15 8.28 -0.38 -1.44
N LEU A 16 7.72 -0.23 -0.24
CA LEU A 16 7.01 0.96 0.23
C LEU A 16 7.58 1.43 1.57
N ARG A 17 7.56 2.75 1.79
CA ARG A 17 7.95 3.32 3.09
C ARG A 17 6.82 3.15 4.09
N GLN A 18 7.16 3.04 5.36
CA GLN A 18 6.15 3.13 6.42
C GLN A 18 5.66 4.58 6.59
N PRO A 19 4.40 4.80 6.98
CA PRO A 19 3.39 3.78 7.35
C PRO A 19 2.62 3.16 6.15
N TRP A 20 2.80 3.67 4.93
CA TRP A 20 2.02 3.25 3.75
C TRP A 20 2.12 1.77 3.42
N ALA A 21 3.28 1.14 3.68
CA ALA A 21 3.46 -0.29 3.43
C ALA A 21 2.46 -1.13 4.25
N SER A 22 2.37 -0.89 5.57
CA SER A 22 1.40 -1.58 6.42
C SER A 22 -0.03 -1.19 6.04
N LEU A 23 -0.31 0.10 5.86
CA LEU A 23 -1.66 0.56 5.53
C LEU A 23 -2.20 -0.06 4.23
N LEU A 24 -1.34 -0.31 3.26
CA LEU A 24 -1.73 -0.96 2.00
C LEU A 24 -2.04 -2.44 2.19
N VAL A 25 -1.22 -3.17 2.95
CA VAL A 25 -1.49 -4.59 3.25
C VAL A 25 -2.76 -4.76 4.08
N HIS A 26 -3.06 -3.81 4.96
CA HIS A 26 -4.30 -3.77 5.75
C HIS A 26 -5.53 -3.28 4.95
N GLY A 27 -5.38 -2.91 3.67
CA GLY A 27 -6.49 -2.46 2.81
C GLY A 27 -7.03 -1.06 3.13
N ILE A 28 -6.31 -0.31 3.98
CA ILE A 28 -6.62 1.08 4.36
C ILE A 28 -6.11 2.03 3.29
N ASN A 29 -4.87 1.83 2.81
CA ASN A 29 -4.37 2.57 1.66
C ASN A 29 -4.61 1.77 0.38
N ARG A 30 -5.62 2.16 -0.39
CA ARG A 30 -5.98 1.50 -1.67
C ARG A 30 -5.29 2.09 -2.89
N VAL A 31 -4.57 3.20 -2.72
CA VAL A 31 -4.01 3.98 -3.83
C VAL A 31 -2.51 4.17 -3.65
N GLU A 32 -1.76 3.81 -4.67
CA GLU A 32 -0.31 3.95 -4.68
C GLU A 32 0.10 4.72 -5.94
N GLY A 33 0.56 5.95 -5.74
CA GLY A 33 0.95 6.86 -6.83
C GLY A 33 2.42 6.75 -7.15
N ARG A 34 2.76 6.34 -8.39
CA ARG A 34 4.13 6.32 -8.93
C ARG A 34 4.22 7.16 -10.19
N SER A 35 5.40 7.71 -10.45
CA SER A 35 5.69 8.47 -11.68
C SER A 35 5.80 7.58 -12.94
N TRP A 36 5.86 6.26 -12.76
CA TRP A 36 5.98 5.28 -13.83
C TRP A 36 4.81 4.30 -13.80
N PRO A 37 4.32 3.87 -14.98
CA PRO A 37 3.26 2.88 -15.03
C PRO A 37 3.81 1.51 -14.60
N ALA A 38 3.18 0.89 -13.60
CA ALA A 38 3.45 -0.48 -13.24
C ALA A 38 2.46 -1.41 -13.97
N PRO A 39 2.87 -2.16 -15.01
CA PRO A 39 1.97 -3.06 -15.75
C PRO A 39 1.70 -4.37 -14.98
N VAL A 40 1.64 -4.32 -13.65
CA VAL A 40 1.40 -5.49 -12.79
C VAL A 40 -0.09 -5.67 -12.58
N ARG A 41 -0.58 -6.88 -12.83
CA ARG A 41 -1.94 -7.32 -12.48
C ARG A 41 -1.87 -8.65 -11.75
N GLY A 42 -2.75 -8.84 -10.78
CA GLY A 42 -2.72 -9.97 -9.85
C GLY A 42 -1.84 -9.69 -8.63
N ARG A 43 -1.31 -10.75 -8.04
CA ARG A 43 -0.59 -10.71 -6.77
C ARG A 43 0.66 -9.83 -6.85
N LEU A 44 0.72 -8.80 -6.00
CA LEU A 44 1.91 -7.99 -5.76
C LEU A 44 2.32 -8.12 -4.29
N TRP A 45 3.55 -8.58 -4.06
CA TRP A 45 4.15 -8.64 -2.73
C TRP A 45 4.55 -7.23 -2.26
N ILE A 46 4.43 -6.97 -0.95
CA ILE A 46 4.71 -5.68 -0.34
C ILE A 46 5.82 -5.83 0.68
N HIS A 47 6.92 -5.13 0.43
CA HIS A 47 8.06 -5.03 1.33
C HIS A 47 8.10 -3.66 2.00
N ALA A 48 8.30 -3.64 3.32
CA ALA A 48 8.53 -2.42 4.08
C ALA A 48 9.97 -1.96 3.93
N ALA A 49 10.18 -0.74 3.46
CA ALA A 49 11.49 -0.10 3.39
C ALA A 49 12.12 0.04 4.78
N GLY A 50 13.45 0.22 4.83
CA GLY A 50 14.20 0.27 6.08
C GLY A 50 14.09 1.55 6.90
N LYS A 51 13.49 2.62 6.37
CA LYS A 51 13.34 3.88 7.11
C LYS A 51 12.27 3.71 8.19
N VAL A 52 12.68 3.89 9.45
CA VAL A 52 11.76 3.93 10.60
C VAL A 52 10.85 5.14 10.46
N PRO A 53 9.51 4.95 10.53
CA PRO A 53 8.56 6.06 10.47
C PRO A 53 8.57 6.83 11.79
N ASP A 54 8.49 8.17 11.71
CA ASP A 54 8.34 9.01 12.89
C ASP A 54 6.93 8.84 13.48
N ALA A 55 6.80 8.82 14.81
CA ALA A 55 5.51 8.65 15.49
C ALA A 55 4.48 9.73 15.08
N ALA A 56 4.93 10.97 14.88
CA ALA A 56 4.09 12.05 14.37
C ALA A 56 3.55 11.76 12.97
N THR A 57 4.37 11.15 12.10
CA THR A 57 3.95 10.77 10.74
C THR A 57 2.93 9.64 10.78
N ILE A 58 3.13 8.63 11.64
CA ILE A 58 2.14 7.56 11.83
C ILE A 58 0.80 8.16 12.25
N LYS A 59 0.81 8.96 13.33
CA LYS A 59 -0.42 9.56 13.87
C LYS A 59 -1.14 10.43 12.82
N ALA A 60 -0.40 11.29 12.12
CA ALA A 60 -0.98 12.13 11.07
C ALA A 60 -1.62 11.31 9.95
N MET A 61 -1.03 10.18 9.57
CA MET A 61 -1.61 9.29 8.55
C MET A 61 -2.83 8.53 9.08
N GLU A 62 -2.80 8.03 10.32
CA GLU A 62 -3.96 7.39 10.92
C GLU A 62 -5.15 8.34 11.03
N ASP A 63 -4.92 9.56 11.53
CA ASP A 63 -5.95 10.60 11.62
C ASP A 63 -6.52 10.94 10.23
N PHE A 64 -5.65 11.13 9.23
CA PHE A 64 -6.06 11.40 7.85
C PHE A 64 -6.96 10.30 7.27
N TYR A 65 -6.58 9.02 7.43
CA TYR A 65 -7.40 7.92 6.94
C TYR A 65 -8.70 7.78 7.76
N ARG A 66 -8.66 8.00 9.07
CA ARG A 66 -9.89 8.02 9.91
C ARG A 66 -10.89 9.03 9.38
N GLU A 67 -10.45 10.26 9.08
CA GLU A 67 -11.32 11.31 8.53
C GLU A 67 -11.90 10.92 7.17
N ILE A 68 -11.07 10.44 6.24
CA ILE A 68 -11.52 10.03 4.90
C ILE A 68 -12.59 8.93 4.98
N TYR A 69 -12.36 7.92 5.80
CA TYR A 69 -13.29 6.80 5.93
C TYR A 69 -14.53 7.17 6.73
N ALA A 70 -14.41 8.08 7.72
CA ALA A 70 -15.56 8.62 8.44
C ALA A 70 -16.51 9.40 7.52
N VAL A 71 -15.96 10.18 6.58
CA VAL A 71 -16.77 10.85 5.52
C VAL A 71 -17.52 9.83 4.67
N ASN A 72 -16.97 8.62 4.50
CA ASN A 72 -17.62 7.51 3.80
C ASN A 72 -18.51 6.63 4.70
N GLY A 73 -18.77 7.04 5.95
CA GLY A 73 -19.61 6.30 6.91
C GLY A 73 -18.94 5.07 7.55
N ILE A 74 -17.64 4.88 7.34
CA ILE A 74 -16.87 3.77 7.92
C ILE A 74 -16.12 4.28 9.15
N LEU A 75 -16.58 3.89 10.33
CA LEU A 75 -16.02 4.35 11.61
C LEU A 75 -15.14 3.30 12.31
N ASP A 76 -15.30 2.01 11.97
CA ASP A 76 -14.52 0.91 12.56
C ASP A 76 -13.32 0.52 11.68
N ILE A 77 -12.30 1.37 11.66
CA ILE A 77 -11.03 1.09 10.99
C ILE A 77 -10.02 0.60 12.02
N LYS A 78 -9.50 -0.61 11.78
CA LYS A 78 -8.44 -1.19 12.60
C LYS A 78 -7.08 -0.91 12.00
N PHE A 79 -6.36 0.02 12.62
CA PHE A 79 -4.98 0.31 12.27
C PHE A 79 -4.04 -0.74 12.87
N PRO A 80 -2.89 -1.00 12.22
CA PRO A 80 -1.89 -1.91 12.75
C PRO A 80 -1.21 -1.33 14.00
N GLU A 81 -1.01 -2.17 15.00
CA GLU A 81 -0.29 -1.79 16.23
C GLU A 81 1.21 -1.56 16.00
N HIS A 82 1.78 -2.22 14.99
CA HIS A 82 3.21 -2.20 14.70
C HIS A 82 3.49 -1.93 13.22
N TYR A 83 4.51 -1.10 12.96
CA TYR A 83 4.98 -0.75 11.61
C TYR A 83 6.40 -1.29 11.38
N PRO A 84 6.58 -2.60 11.15
CA PRO A 84 7.90 -3.19 10.96
C PRO A 84 8.58 -2.65 9.69
N VAL A 85 9.91 -2.53 9.74
CA VAL A 85 10.76 -2.08 8.62
C VAL A 85 11.66 -3.21 8.14
N SER A 86 12.13 -3.13 6.89
CA SER A 86 13.02 -4.14 6.27
C SER A 86 12.45 -5.56 6.31
N LYS A 87 11.12 -5.69 6.17
CA LYS A 87 10.41 -6.98 6.21
C LYS A 87 9.40 -7.08 5.09
N LEU A 88 9.22 -8.30 4.58
CA LEU A 88 8.11 -8.64 3.71
C LEU A 88 6.84 -8.71 4.55
N LEU A 89 5.86 -7.86 4.26
CA LEU A 89 4.65 -7.74 5.08
C LEU A 89 3.56 -8.71 4.62
N GLY A 90 3.42 -8.89 3.31
CA GLY A 90 2.36 -9.68 2.72
C GLY A 90 2.23 -9.38 1.24
N HIS A 91 1.05 -9.61 0.70
CA HIS A 91 0.73 -9.30 -0.69
C HIS A 91 -0.62 -8.61 -0.77
N ALA A 92 -0.86 -7.96 -1.91
CA ALA A 92 -2.15 -7.41 -2.27
C ALA A 92 -2.40 -7.64 -3.76
N ASP A 93 -3.66 -7.84 -4.14
CA ASP A 93 -4.02 -8.10 -5.54
C ASP A 93 -4.25 -6.79 -6.29
N PHE A 94 -3.51 -6.58 -7.37
CA PHE A 94 -3.59 -5.38 -8.19
C PHE A 94 -4.46 -5.59 -9.45
N PRO A 95 -5.26 -4.58 -9.85
CA PRO A 95 -5.48 -3.31 -9.15
C PRO A 95 -6.19 -3.53 -7.82
N LEU A 96 -5.82 -2.75 -6.80
CA LEU A 96 -6.34 -2.80 -5.43
C LEU A 96 -7.81 -2.36 -5.38
N THR A 97 -8.69 -3.15 -6.00
CA THR A 97 -10.12 -2.87 -6.25
C THR A 97 -10.40 -1.56 -7.00
N ARG A 98 -11.46 -1.58 -7.81
CA ARG A 98 -11.90 -0.49 -8.68
C ARG A 98 -12.18 0.78 -7.87
N PHE A 99 -11.69 1.92 -8.34
CA PHE A 99 -12.23 3.21 -7.92
C PHE A 99 -13.69 3.28 -8.38
N PHE A 100 -14.60 3.34 -7.40
CA PHE A 100 -16.06 3.48 -7.51
C PHE A 100 -16.82 2.33 -8.22
#